data_AF-A0A9R1X5M9-F1
#
_entry.id   AF-A0A9R1X5M9-F1
#
_cell.length_a   1.000
_cell.length_b   1.000
_cell.length_c   1.000
_cell.angle_alpha   90.00
_cell.angle_beta   90.00
_cell.angle_gamma   90.00
#
_symmetry.space_group_name_H-M   'P 1'
#
loop_
_entity.id
_entity.type
_entity.pdbx_description
1 polymer ?
#
loop_
_entity_poly.entity_id
_entity_poly.type
_entity_poly.pdbx_seq_one_letter_code
_entity_poly.pdbx_strand_id
1 'polypeptide(L)'
;MKHRTVKAYASYVGLDDDGKLHRYECMFVVPQEFGKIGAVLIENKHHSEMYLKNVVLGDDEITFTCESWIHSKHDNPDKRIFFTNKVSSNLKNTCSSISSV
;
A
#
# COMPACT_ATOMS: atom_id res chain seq x y z
N MET A 1 -7.88 -15.87 12.30
CA MET A 1 -8.20 -16.04 10.86
C MET A 1 -7.02 -15.55 10.03
N LYS A 2 -6.41 -16.43 9.21
CA LYS A 2 -5.29 -16.06 8.33
C LYS A 2 -5.88 -15.62 6.99
N HIS A 3 -5.83 -14.33 6.69
CA HIS A 3 -6.27 -13.83 5.39
C HIS A 3 -5.27 -14.27 4.32
N ARG A 4 -5.75 -14.68 3.14
CA ARG A 4 -4.87 -15.00 2.01
C ARG A 4 -4.14 -13.72 1.59
N THR A 5 -2.85 -13.82 1.34
CA THR A 5 -2.02 -12.68 0.89
C THR A 5 -1.29 -13.09 -0.38
N VAL A 6 -1.24 -12.18 -1.35
CA VAL A 6 -0.36 -12.28 -2.52
C VAL A 6 0.87 -11.42 -2.23
N LYS A 7 2.06 -11.93 -2.52
CA LYS A 7 3.32 -11.23 -2.28
C LYS A 7 3.95 -10.86 -3.62
N ALA A 8 4.49 -9.64 -3.68
CA ALA A 8 5.26 -9.14 -4.80
C ALA A 8 6.42 -8.30 -4.28
N TYR A 9 7.44 -8.09 -5.11
CA TYR A 9 8.56 -7.23 -4.81
C TYR A 9 8.67 -6.18 -5.90
N ALA A 10 8.69 -4.91 -5.50
CA ALA A 10 8.78 -3.81 -6.42
C ALA A 10 10.23 -3.49 -6.75
N SER A 11 10.47 -3.20 -8.03
CA SER A 11 11.74 -2.74 -8.56
C SER A 11 11.66 -1.26 -8.86
N TYR A 12 12.74 -0.53 -8.59
CA TYR A 12 12.84 0.88 -8.96
C TYR A 12 12.82 1.01 -10.48
N VAL A 13 11.97 1.89 -11.00
CA VAL A 13 11.83 2.12 -12.46
C VAL A 13 12.18 3.54 -12.90
N GLY A 14 12.37 4.46 -11.95
CA GLY A 14 12.71 5.85 -12.26
C GLY A 14 12.00 6.83 -11.36
N LEU A 15 11.98 8.09 -11.78
CA LEU A 15 11.15 9.11 -11.15
C LEU A 15 9.76 9.13 -11.79
N ASP A 16 8.79 9.72 -11.09
CA ASP A 16 7.48 10.07 -11.65
C ASP A 16 7.61 11.19 -12.69
N ASP A 17 6.49 11.49 -13.37
CA ASP A 17 6.46 12.48 -14.46
C ASP A 17 6.87 13.89 -14.01
N ASP A 18 6.62 14.22 -12.75
CA ASP A 18 7.03 15.49 -12.12
C ASP A 18 8.51 15.51 -11.71
N GLY A 19 9.22 14.37 -11.77
CA GLY A 19 10.60 14.21 -11.34
C GLY A 19 10.79 14.37 -9.82
N LYS A 20 9.72 14.26 -9.03
CA LYS A 20 9.72 14.55 -7.58
C LYS A 20 9.70 13.30 -6.71
N LEU A 21 9.21 12.18 -7.25
CA LEU A 21 9.01 10.95 -6.49
C LEU A 21 9.66 9.77 -7.18
N HIS A 22 10.20 8.84 -6.39
CA HIS A 22 10.68 7.56 -6.90
C HIS A 22 9.51 6.63 -7.21
N ARG A 23 9.47 6.07 -8.41
CA ARG A 23 8.49 5.08 -8.84
C ARG A 23 9.08 3.67 -8.72
N TYR A 24 8.26 2.78 -8.18
CA TYR A 24 8.55 1.36 -8.04
C TYR A 24 7.40 0.55 -8.62
N GLU A 25 7.72 -0.52 -9.35
CA GLU A 25 6.72 -1.36 -10.01
C GLU A 25 6.92 -2.83 -9.68
N CYS A 26 5.80 -3.55 -9.60
CA CYS A 26 5.79 -5.00 -9.51
C CYS A 26 4.63 -5.57 -10.30
N MET A 27 4.79 -6.80 -10.76
CA MET A 27 3.71 -7.58 -11.36
C MET A 27 3.42 -8.80 -10.47
N PHE A 28 2.14 -9.07 -10.26
CA PHE A 28 1.68 -10.25 -9.55
C PHE A 28 0.31 -10.68 -10.07
N VAL A 29 0.00 -11.96 -9.92
CA VAL A 29 -1.29 -12.53 -10.32
C VAL A 29 -2.15 -12.71 -9.08
N VAL A 30 -3.38 -12.20 -9.14
CA VAL A 30 -4.37 -12.36 -8.07
C VAL A 30 -5.34 -13.48 -8.48
N PRO A 31 -5.45 -14.57 -7.71
CA PRO A 31 -6.41 -15.63 -8.00
C PRO A 31 -7.84 -15.10 -8.01
N GLN A 32 -8.71 -15.62 -8.87
CA GLN A 32 -10.11 -15.17 -8.99
C GLN A 32 -10.86 -15.30 -7.66
N GLU A 33 -10.58 -16.38 -6.92
CA GLU A 33 -11.18 -16.65 -5.62
C GLU A 33 -10.66 -15.73 -4.49
N PHE A 34 -9.66 -14.88 -4.73
CA PHE A 34 -9.14 -13.93 -3.73
C PHE A 34 -10.19 -12.88 -3.33
N GLY A 35 -11.12 -12.58 -4.24
CA GLY A 35 -12.13 -11.55 -4.07
C GLY A 35 -11.54 -10.15 -4.24
N LYS A 36 -12.30 -9.14 -3.78
CA LYS A 36 -11.90 -7.74 -3.91
C LYS A 36 -10.74 -7.40 -2.97
N ILE A 37 -9.69 -6.78 -3.52
CA ILE A 37 -8.56 -6.29 -2.73
C ILE A 37 -9.03 -5.10 -1.88
N GLY A 38 -8.96 -5.23 -0.56
CA GLY A 38 -9.34 -4.18 0.39
C GLY A 38 -8.17 -3.52 1.10
N ALA A 39 -6.99 -4.15 1.10
CA ALA A 39 -5.81 -3.67 1.81
C ALA A 39 -4.51 -4.14 1.16
N VAL A 40 -3.43 -3.39 1.41
CA VAL A 40 -2.05 -3.75 1.05
C VAL A 40 -1.15 -3.72 2.29
N LEU A 41 -0.17 -4.62 2.32
CA LEU A 41 0.88 -4.65 3.34
C LEU A 41 2.20 -4.22 2.69
N ILE A 42 2.85 -3.22 3.28
CA ILE A 42 4.09 -2.65 2.78
C ILE A 42 5.23 -2.97 3.74
N GLU A 43 6.34 -3.45 3.18
CA GLU A 43 7.61 -3.68 3.86
C GLU A 43 8.68 -2.86 3.13
N ASN A 44 9.32 -1.92 3.84
CA ASN A 44 10.44 -1.18 3.30
C ASN A 44 11.73 -1.97 3.54
N LYS A 45 12.34 -2.46 2.45
CA LYS A 45 13.60 -3.23 2.50
C LYS A 45 14.86 -2.38 2.48
N HIS A 46 14.75 -1.06 2.32
CA HIS A 46 15.88 -0.15 2.38
C HIS A 46 16.38 0.01 3.81
N HIS A 47 17.61 0.48 3.98
CA HIS A 47 18.23 0.74 5.28
C HIS A 47 17.85 2.10 5.89
N SER A 48 16.92 2.83 5.27
CA SER A 48 16.41 4.11 5.72
C SER A 48 14.89 4.15 5.62
N GLU A 49 14.26 5.06 6.35
CA GLU A 49 12.84 5.34 6.17
C GLU A 49 12.52 5.80 4.74
N MET A 50 11.28 5.54 4.30
CA MET A 50 10.80 5.92 2.98
C MET A 50 9.41 6.56 3.10
N TYR A 51 9.21 7.71 2.46
CA TYR A 51 7.88 8.27 2.32
C TYR A 51 7.11 7.54 1.21
N LEU A 52 6.01 6.89 1.56
CA LEU A 52 5.11 6.25 0.60
C LEU A 52 3.89 7.14 0.37
N LYS A 53 3.79 7.71 -0.83
CA LYS A 53 2.65 8.56 -1.23
C LYS A 53 1.40 7.71 -1.49
N ASN A 54 1.49 6.77 -2.42
CA ASN A 54 0.38 5.93 -2.85
C ASN A 54 0.83 4.58 -3.39
N VAL A 55 -0.11 3.63 -3.46
CA VAL A 55 0.02 2.37 -4.20
C VAL A 55 -1.15 2.28 -5.17
N VAL A 56 -0.87 1.91 -6.41
CA VAL A 56 -1.86 1.82 -7.47
C VAL A 56 -1.83 0.43 -8.09
N LEU A 57 -2.99 -0.20 -8.25
CA LEU A 57 -3.14 -1.57 -8.76
C LEU A 57 -4.13 -1.59 -9.93
N GLY A 58 -3.91 -2.52 -10.87
CA GLY A 58 -4.85 -2.82 -11.96
C GLY A 58 -5.06 -1.64 -12.91
N ASP A 59 -3.97 -1.07 -13.43
CA ASP A 59 -4.00 0.07 -14.35
C ASP A 59 -4.89 1.22 -13.84
N ASP A 60 -4.61 1.65 -12.60
CA ASP A 60 -5.29 2.75 -11.92
C ASP A 60 -6.72 2.49 -11.41
N GLU A 61 -7.18 1.22 -11.38
CA GLU A 61 -8.51 0.88 -10.86
C GLU A 61 -8.62 0.99 -9.33
N ILE A 62 -7.53 0.68 -8.61
CA ILE A 62 -7.48 0.68 -7.14
C ILE A 62 -6.31 1.52 -6.65
N THR A 63 -6.63 2.59 -5.93
CA THR A 63 -5.64 3.47 -5.31
C THR A 63 -5.71 3.40 -3.79
N PHE A 64 -4.56 3.20 -3.17
CA PHE A 64 -4.33 3.36 -1.74
C PHE A 64 -3.61 4.68 -1.52
N THR A 65 -4.29 5.67 -0.95
CA THR A 65 -3.65 6.91 -0.50
C THR A 65 -2.97 6.63 0.83
N CYS A 66 -1.64 6.59 0.82
CA CYS A 66 -0.84 6.18 1.96
C CYS A 66 -0.37 7.39 2.77
N GLU A 67 0.26 8.36 2.10
CA GLU A 67 0.82 9.60 2.66
C GLU A 67 1.51 9.37 4.02
N SER A 68 2.49 8.48 4.03
CA SER A 68 3.10 8.05 5.30
C SER A 68 4.52 7.53 5.19
N TRP A 69 5.29 7.75 6.26
CA TRP A 69 6.64 7.21 6.42
C TRP A 69 6.62 5.71 6.76
N ILE A 70 7.42 4.93 6.04
CA ILE A 70 7.57 3.50 6.24
C ILE A 70 8.96 3.26 6.81
N HIS A 71 9.02 2.79 8.05
CA HIS A 71 10.28 2.42 8.70
C HIS A 71 11.02 1.36 7.89
N SER A 72 12.35 1.43 7.92
CA SER A 72 13.17 0.32 7.46
C SER A 72 12.79 -0.94 8.23
N LYS A 73 12.66 -2.08 7.53
CA LYS A 73 12.50 -3.38 8.18
C LYS A 73 13.65 -3.74 9.15
N HIS A 74 14.78 -3.05 9.02
CA HIS A 74 15.95 -3.25 9.87
C HIS A 74 15.81 -2.54 11.22
N ASP A 75 14.96 -1.50 11.29
CA ASP A 75 14.64 -0.78 12.52
C ASP A 75 13.33 -1.27 13.13
N ASN A 76 12.30 -1.46 12.29
CA ASN A 76 11.01 -2.01 12.68
C ASN A 76 10.55 -3.08 11.66
N PRO A 77 10.53 -4.37 12.01
CA PRO A 77 10.17 -5.45 11.10
C PRO A 77 8.66 -5.54 10.80
N ASP A 78 7.82 -4.78 11.52
CA ASP A 78 6.37 -4.79 11.31
C ASP A 78 5.99 -4.12 9.99
N LYS A 79 5.10 -4.80 9.25
CA LYS A 79 4.58 -4.30 7.97
C LYS A 79 3.48 -3.29 8.20
N ARG A 80 3.48 -2.23 7.40
CA ARG A 80 2.42 -1.23 7.44
C ARG A 80 1.25 -1.64 6.56
N ILE A 81 0.04 -1.56 7.10
CA ILE A 81 -1.19 -1.86 6.36
C ILE A 81 -1.87 -0.56 5.89
N PHE A 82 -2.33 -0.55 4.65
CA PHE A 82 -3.14 0.52 4.08
C PHE A 82 -4.42 -0.05 3.48
N PHE A 83 -5.54 0.66 3.65
CA PHE A 83 -6.85 0.25 3.15
C PHE A 83 -7.27 1.07 1.94
N THR A 84 -8.10 0.48 1.07
CA THR A 84 -8.65 1.21 -0.08
C THR A 84 -9.56 2.36 0.39
N ASN A 85 -9.55 3.46 -0.36
CA ASN A 85 -10.40 4.62 -0.13
C ASN A 85 -11.89 4.38 -0.46
N LYS A 86 -12.25 3.24 -1.07
CA LYS A 86 -13.66 2.91 -1.37
C LYS A 86 -14.43 2.67 -0.07
N VAL A 87 -15.11 3.69 0.42
CA VAL A 87 -16.10 3.59 1.49
C VAL A 87 -17.28 2.76 0.99
N SER A 88 -17.49 1.58 1.57
CA SER A 88 -18.73 0.85 1.31
C SER A 88 -19.90 1.68 1.86
N SER A 89 -20.87 2.00 1.02
CA SER A 89 -22.05 2.84 1.34
C SER A 89 -22.94 2.31 2.49
N ASN A 90 -22.62 1.14 3.07
CA ASN A 90 -23.31 0.55 4.21
C ASN A 90 -22.61 0.73 5.57
N LEU A 91 -21.47 1.43 5.66
CA LEU A 91 -20.89 1.79 6.95
C LEU A 91 -21.51 3.11 7.46
N LYS A 92 -22.68 3.03 8.09
CA LYS A 92 -23.28 4.19 8.79
C LYS A 92 -22.57 4.57 10.10
N ASN A 93 -21.64 3.73 10.58
CA ASN A 93 -20.89 3.96 11.81
C ASN A 93 -19.40 3.71 11.56
N THR A 94 -18.68 4.70 11.02
CA THR A 94 -17.21 4.67 11.00
C THR A 94 -16.68 5.81 11.86
N CYS A 95 -15.76 5.49 12.78
CA CYS A 95 -14.99 6.51 13.49
C CYS A 95 -13.99 7.11 12.49
N SER A 96 -14.27 8.32 12.01
CA SER A 96 -13.53 8.99 10.94
C SER A 96 -12.25 9.70 11.39
N SER A 97 -11.68 9.35 12.54
CA SER A 97 -10.50 10.05 13.06
C SER A 97 -9.62 9.10 13.86
N ILE A 98 -8.65 8.49 13.17
CA ILE A 98 -7.37 8.15 13.82
C ILE A 98 -6.39 9.19 13.29
N SER A 99 -6.36 10.33 13.97
CA SER A 99 -5.25 11.27 13.82
C SER A 99 -4.11 10.70 14.65
N SER A 100 -3.04 10.23 14.02
CA SER A 100 -1.74 10.12 14.67
C SER A 100 -0.94 11.38 14.34
N VAL A 101 -0.53 12.09 15.38
CA VAL A 101 0.45 13.19 15.36
C VAL A 101 1.74 12.80 14.65
#